data_AF-A0A7R8D1C2-F1
#
_entry.id   AF-A0A7R8D1C2-F1
#
_cell.length_a   1.000
_cell.length_b   1.000
_cell.length_c   1.000
_cell.angle_alpha   90.00
_cell.angle_beta   90.00
_cell.angle_gamma   90.00
#
_symmetry.space_group_name_H-M   'P 1'
#
loop_
_entity.id
_entity.type
_entity.pdbx_description
1 polymer ?
#
loop_
_entity_poly.entity_id
_entity_poly.type
_entity_poly.pdbx_seq_one_letter_code
_entity_poly.pdbx_strand_id
1 'polypeptide(L)'
;MPKATHYSNETSQKTMEKQGSRFIVEPSFARIEDLIFGRLAYHGMNPAIEKKMANERALEEERIAEFAEKDINDEEMIAAMPSLAASIKRKFGNKRSHSKIEPKKPSSSEIHKFLSDSRALASEICSKKAKFLKPSEDV
;
A
#
# COMPACT_ATOMS: atom_id res chain seq x y z
N MET A 1 18.02 53.08 50.09
CA MET A 1 17.39 51.97 49.34
C MET A 1 17.96 51.97 47.92
N PRO A 2 18.71 50.94 47.50
CA PRO A 2 19.34 50.92 46.18
C PRO A 2 18.31 50.67 45.08
N LYS A 3 18.47 51.38 43.95
CA LYS A 3 17.59 51.32 42.76
C LYS A 3 17.89 50.05 41.95
N ALA A 4 16.87 49.30 41.59
CA ALA A 4 17.00 48.14 40.71
C ALA A 4 17.50 48.58 39.32
N THR A 5 18.68 48.10 38.92
CA THR A 5 19.22 48.24 37.57
C THR A 5 18.49 47.28 36.64
N HIS A 6 17.75 47.81 35.66
CA HIS A 6 17.15 46.99 34.62
C HIS A 6 18.23 46.36 33.74
N TYR A 7 18.24 45.02 33.68
CA TYR A 7 19.09 44.25 32.80
C TYR A 7 18.56 44.37 31.37
N SER A 8 19.33 45.02 30.48
CA SER A 8 18.97 45.23 29.08
C SER A 8 19.15 43.96 28.26
N ASN A 9 18.05 43.32 27.83
CA ASN A 9 18.01 42.12 26.98
C ASN A 9 18.20 42.40 25.47
N GLU A 10 18.50 43.65 25.10
CA GLU A 10 18.49 44.14 23.71
C GLU A 10 19.55 43.49 22.82
N THR A 11 20.70 43.11 23.39
CA THR A 11 21.81 42.49 22.66
C THR A 11 21.52 41.03 22.28
N SER A 12 20.71 40.33 23.07
CA SER A 12 20.37 38.92 22.82
C SER A 12 19.32 38.79 21.70
N GLN A 13 18.39 39.74 21.61
CA GLN A 13 17.35 39.74 20.57
C GLN A 13 17.95 40.00 19.16
N LYS A 14 18.85 40.99 19.02
CA LYS A 14 19.46 41.36 17.72
C LYS A 14 20.35 40.27 17.11
N THR A 15 20.99 39.43 17.92
CA THR A 15 21.80 38.31 17.42
C THR A 15 20.95 37.12 16.98
N MET A 16 19.79 36.91 17.62
CA MET A 16 18.81 35.89 17.25
C MET A 16 18.03 36.20 15.96
N GLU A 17 17.89 37.47 15.59
CA GLU A 17 17.23 37.87 14.34
C GLU A 17 18.08 37.63 13.09
N LYS A 18 19.42 37.73 13.20
CA LYS A 18 20.35 37.57 12.06
C LYS A 18 20.64 36.11 11.71
N GLN A 19 20.49 35.19 12.66
CA GLN A 19 20.56 33.75 12.43
C GLN A 19 19.14 33.23 12.62
N GLY A 20 18.38 33.03 11.54
CA GLY A 20 16.97 32.59 11.62
C GLY A 20 16.71 31.55 12.72
N SER A 21 15.53 31.60 13.35
CA SER A 21 15.30 31.06 14.71
C SER A 21 15.99 29.71 14.96
N ARG A 22 17.13 29.75 15.67
CA ARG A 22 17.86 28.55 16.11
C ARG A 22 17.05 27.68 17.07
N PHE A 23 16.00 28.24 17.67
CA PHE A 23 15.15 27.59 18.66
C PHE A 23 13.70 27.67 18.23
N ILE A 24 12.97 26.58 18.45
CA ILE A 24 11.53 26.50 18.26
C ILE A 24 10.92 26.72 19.65
N VAL A 25 10.22 27.84 19.82
CA VAL A 25 9.48 28.11 21.05
C VAL A 25 8.11 27.51 20.90
N GLU A 26 7.92 26.36 21.55
CA GLU A 26 6.66 25.63 21.51
C GLU A 26 5.76 26.06 22.67
N PRO A 27 4.64 26.76 22.43
CA PRO A 27 3.80 27.30 23.50
C PRO A 27 2.97 26.23 24.23
N SER A 28 2.83 25.03 23.66
CA SER A 28 2.02 23.96 24.21
C SER A 28 2.89 22.84 24.81
N PHE A 29 2.69 22.56 26.10
CA PHE A 29 3.31 21.41 26.78
C PHE A 29 2.86 20.06 26.22
N ALA A 30 1.69 20.01 25.57
CA ALA A 30 1.13 18.78 25.00
C ALA A 30 2.09 18.09 24.02
N ARG A 31 2.85 18.88 23.25
CA ARG A 31 3.82 18.36 22.26
C ARG A 31 5.17 18.01 22.86
N ILE A 32 5.46 18.45 24.08
CA ILE A 32 6.77 18.27 24.73
C ILE A 32 6.75 17.04 25.64
N GLU A 33 5.66 16.83 26.39
CA GLU A 33 5.55 15.73 27.35
C GLU A 33 4.65 14.58 26.86
N ASP A 34 4.40 14.50 25.54
CA ASP A 34 3.57 13.48 24.91
C ASP A 34 2.24 13.24 25.63
N LEU A 35 1.54 14.32 25.99
CA LEU A 35 0.30 14.21 26.75
C LEU A 35 -0.77 13.52 25.91
N ILE A 36 -1.40 12.51 26.51
CA ILE A 36 -2.57 11.84 25.92
C ILE A 36 -3.76 12.80 25.97
N PHE A 37 -4.31 13.10 24.80
CA PHE A 37 -5.52 13.93 24.69
C PHE A 37 -6.78 13.11 24.91
N GLY A 38 -7.76 13.63 25.65
CA GLY A 38 -9.09 13.03 25.80
C GLY A 38 -9.45 12.58 27.21
N ARG A 39 -10.48 11.73 27.32
CA ARG A 39 -11.00 11.23 28.61
C ARG A 39 -10.41 9.85 28.89
N LEU A 40 -9.92 9.66 30.10
CA LEU A 40 -9.38 8.40 30.57
C LEU A 40 -10.29 7.80 31.64
N ALA A 41 -10.48 6.50 31.59
CA ALA A 41 -11.16 5.71 32.62
C ALA A 41 -10.40 4.40 32.80
N TYR A 42 -10.43 3.85 34.01
CA TYR A 42 -9.70 2.65 34.37
C TYR A 42 -10.56 1.78 35.29
N HIS A 43 -10.22 0.49 35.35
CA HIS A 43 -10.79 -0.48 36.29
C HIS A 43 -12.33 -0.59 36.23
N GLY A 44 -12.92 -0.43 35.05
CA GLY A 44 -14.36 -0.56 34.85
C GLY A 44 -15.16 0.63 35.38
N MET A 45 -14.52 1.75 35.76
CA MET A 45 -15.21 2.97 36.18
C MET A 45 -16.09 3.53 35.07
N ASN A 46 -15.68 3.36 33.81
CA ASN A 46 -16.50 3.69 32.66
C ASN A 46 -16.13 2.82 31.44
N PRO A 47 -16.82 1.67 31.25
CA PRO A 47 -16.50 0.73 30.17
C PRO A 47 -16.58 1.33 28.77
N ALA A 48 -17.46 2.32 28.55
CA ALA A 48 -17.60 2.97 27.26
C ALA A 48 -16.38 3.85 26.91
N ILE A 49 -15.81 4.53 27.91
CA ILE A 49 -14.60 5.35 27.74
C ILE A 49 -13.36 4.45 27.58
N GLU A 50 -13.26 3.39 28.38
CA GLU A 50 -12.17 2.41 28.27
C GLU A 50 -12.13 1.76 26.87
N LYS A 51 -13.29 1.37 26.33
CA LYS A 51 -13.38 0.83 24.97
C LYS A 51 -12.93 1.84 23.92
N LYS A 52 -13.30 3.13 24.07
CA LYS A 52 -12.85 4.19 23.16
C LYS A 52 -11.33 4.38 23.23
N MET A 53 -10.77 4.44 24.44
CA MET A 53 -9.32 4.55 24.64
C MET A 53 -8.56 3.40 23.99
N ALA A 54 -9.06 2.16 24.14
CA ALA A 54 -8.44 0.99 23.52
C ALA A 54 -8.47 1.06 21.98
N ASN A 55 -9.60 1.49 21.40
CA ASN A 55 -9.71 1.66 19.96
C ASN A 55 -8.78 2.75 19.41
N GLU A 56 -8.67 3.88 20.12
CA GLU A 56 -7.78 4.98 19.72
C GLU A 56 -6.30 4.53 19.75
N ARG A 57 -5.90 3.75 20.76
CA ARG A 57 -4.56 3.15 20.82
C ARG A 57 -4.30 2.19 19.67
N ALA A 58 -5.25 1.30 19.37
CA ALA A 58 -5.12 0.37 18.26
C ALA A 58 -4.98 1.08 16.91
N LEU A 59 -5.75 2.16 16.69
CA LEU A 59 -5.65 2.97 15.49
C LEU A 59 -4.29 3.67 15.38
N GLU A 60 -3.74 4.17 16.49
CA GLU A 60 -2.40 4.78 16.49
C GLU A 60 -1.32 3.75 16.15
N GLU A 61 -1.38 2.57 16.77
CA GLU A 61 -0.46 1.47 16.49
C GLU A 61 -0.53 1.04 15.02
N GLU A 62 -1.73 0.96 14.44
CA GLU A 62 -1.94 0.67 13.02
C GLU A 62 -1.31 1.75 12.13
N ARG A 63 -1.51 3.03 12.41
CA ARG A 63 -0.86 4.11 11.64
C ARG A 63 0.66 4.06 11.70
N ILE A 64 1.22 3.78 12.88
CA ILE A 64 2.67 3.67 13.06
C ILE A 64 3.20 2.46 12.29
N ALA A 65 2.48 1.33 12.33
CA ALA A 65 2.83 0.14 11.57
C ALA A 65 2.76 0.40 10.05
N GLU A 66 1.69 1.01 9.54
CA GLU A 66 1.57 1.39 8.13
C GLU A 66 2.70 2.32 7.68
N PHE A 67 3.07 3.30 8.51
CA PHE A 67 4.18 4.19 8.23
C PHE A 67 5.53 3.44 8.22
N ALA A 68 5.71 2.48 9.13
CA ALA A 68 6.93 1.68 9.20
C ALA A 68 7.05 0.65 8.06
N GLU A 69 5.93 0.12 7.56
CA GLU A 69 5.91 -0.82 6.42
C GLU A 69 6.12 -0.13 5.06
N LYS A 70 5.76 1.16 4.94
CA LYS A 70 5.96 1.92 3.71
C LYS A 70 7.45 2.29 3.53
N ASP A 71 8.12 1.63 2.60
CA ASP A 71 9.49 1.98 2.18
C ASP A 71 9.60 3.31 1.41
N ILE A 72 8.47 3.82 0.88
CA ILE A 72 8.42 5.03 0.04
C ILE A 72 7.30 5.93 0.54
N ASN A 73 7.60 7.22 0.72
CA ASN A 73 6.60 8.20 1.12
C ASN A 73 5.66 8.56 -0.05
N ASP A 74 4.43 8.96 0.24
CA ASP A 74 3.40 9.24 -0.78
C ASP A 74 3.84 10.37 -1.73
N GLU A 75 4.56 11.37 -1.23
CA GLU A 75 5.13 12.46 -2.03
C GLU A 75 6.16 11.97 -3.07
N GLU A 76 7.02 11.04 -2.67
CA GLU A 76 8.02 10.45 -3.56
C GLU A 76 7.37 9.57 -4.64
N MET A 77 6.34 8.80 -4.26
CA MET A 77 5.54 8.03 -5.21
C MET A 77 4.87 8.94 -6.25
N ILE A 78 4.29 10.06 -5.83
CA ILE A 78 3.69 11.05 -6.73
C ILE A 78 4.73 11.64 -7.69
N ALA A 79 5.93 11.97 -7.21
CA ALA A 79 7.00 12.48 -8.06
C ALA A 79 7.45 11.47 -9.12
N ALA A 80 7.39 10.17 -8.84
CA ALA A 80 7.76 9.10 -9.78
C ALA A 80 6.66 8.77 -10.83
N MET A 81 5.39 9.10 -10.55
CA MET A 81 4.25 8.78 -11.42
C MET A 81 4.40 9.22 -12.89
N PRO A 82 4.85 10.45 -13.21
CA PRO A 82 4.99 10.89 -14.61
C PRO A 82 5.97 10.04 -15.42
N SER A 83 7.08 9.63 -14.81
CA SER A 83 8.10 8.77 -15.44
C SER A 83 7.55 7.37 -15.73
N LEU A 84 6.80 6.81 -14.78
CA LEU A 84 6.13 5.52 -14.94
C LEU A 84 5.08 5.59 -16.07
N ALA A 85 4.23 6.63 -16.07
CA ALA A 85 3.22 6.85 -17.10
C ALA A 85 3.85 6.97 -18.51
N ALA A 86 4.96 7.71 -18.64
CA ALA A 86 5.70 7.81 -19.89
C ALA A 86 6.24 6.45 -20.36
N SER A 87 6.75 5.64 -19.43
CA SER A 87 7.27 4.30 -19.73
C SER A 87 6.17 3.34 -20.19
N ILE A 88 4.99 3.37 -19.56
CA ILE A 88 3.82 2.60 -19.97
C ILE A 88 3.37 3.03 -21.36
N LYS A 89 3.22 4.33 -21.60
CA LYS A 89 2.85 4.86 -22.93
C LYS A 89 3.80 4.37 -24.02
N ARG A 90 5.12 4.38 -23.77
CA ARG A 90 6.13 3.91 -24.72
C ARG A 90 6.04 2.39 -24.97
N LYS A 91 5.88 1.58 -23.92
CA LYS A 91 5.85 0.11 -24.04
C LYS A 91 4.55 -0.44 -24.65
N PHE A 92 3.44 0.27 -24.48
CA PHE A 92 2.12 -0.21 -24.89
C PHE A 92 1.49 0.59 -26.04
N GLY A 93 2.10 1.70 -26.47
CA GLY A 93 1.59 2.53 -27.57
C GLY A 93 1.52 1.81 -28.93
N ASN A 94 2.45 0.89 -29.19
CA ASN A 94 2.58 0.24 -30.51
C ASN A 94 1.96 -1.17 -30.59
N LYS A 95 1.33 -1.68 -29.53
CA LYS A 95 0.76 -3.05 -29.55
C LYS A 95 -0.46 -3.21 -30.49
N ARG A 96 -0.98 -2.12 -31.08
CA ARG A 96 -2.08 -2.14 -32.05
C ARG A 96 -1.62 -2.14 -33.52
N SER A 97 -0.32 -2.06 -33.81
CA SER A 97 0.16 -2.02 -35.21
C SER A 97 0.57 -3.38 -35.79
N HIS A 98 0.59 -4.45 -34.99
CA HIS A 98 0.97 -5.80 -35.45
C HIS A 98 -0.21 -6.61 -36.06
N SER A 99 -1.42 -6.05 -36.12
CA SER A 99 -2.61 -6.74 -36.64
C SER A 99 -3.08 -6.21 -38.01
N LYS A 100 -2.18 -5.73 -38.87
CA LYS A 100 -2.42 -5.77 -40.33
C LYS A 100 -2.03 -7.14 -40.91
N ILE A 101 -2.19 -8.20 -40.12
CA ILE A 101 -2.31 -9.56 -40.63
C ILE A 101 -3.81 -9.80 -40.60
N GLU A 102 -4.45 -9.65 -41.74
CA GLU A 102 -5.85 -10.06 -41.93
C GLU A 102 -5.99 -11.49 -41.41
N PRO A 103 -6.90 -11.78 -40.45
CA PRO A 103 -7.16 -13.15 -40.05
C PRO A 103 -7.71 -13.88 -41.28
N LYS A 104 -6.89 -14.73 -41.91
CA LYS A 104 -7.40 -15.71 -42.87
C LYS A 104 -8.35 -16.61 -42.09
N LYS A 105 -9.66 -16.34 -42.23
CA LYS A 105 -10.70 -17.22 -41.68
C LYS A 105 -10.41 -18.62 -42.23
N PRO A 106 -10.23 -19.64 -41.38
CA PRO A 106 -9.98 -20.98 -41.88
C PRO A 106 -11.16 -21.39 -42.76
N SER A 107 -10.85 -21.96 -43.91
CA SER A 107 -11.86 -22.44 -44.84
C SER A 107 -12.69 -23.54 -44.16
N SER A 108 -13.95 -23.70 -44.56
CA SER A 108 -14.85 -24.69 -43.94
C SER A 108 -14.26 -26.11 -43.97
N SER A 109 -13.50 -26.45 -45.00
CA SER A 109 -12.79 -27.73 -45.12
C SER A 109 -11.71 -27.92 -44.05
N GLU A 110 -10.94 -26.89 -43.71
CA GLU A 110 -9.93 -26.94 -42.65
C GLU A 110 -10.57 -27.14 -41.28
N ILE A 111 -11.71 -26.49 -41.03
CA ILE A 111 -12.49 -26.65 -39.80
C ILE A 111 -13.00 -28.10 -39.70
N HIS A 112 -13.61 -28.64 -40.76
CA HIS A 112 -14.11 -30.02 -40.78
C HIS A 112 -13.01 -31.05 -40.56
N LYS A 113 -11.82 -30.81 -41.14
CA LYS A 113 -10.67 -31.69 -40.96
C LYS A 113 -10.19 -31.69 -39.50
N PHE A 114 -10.05 -30.51 -38.88
CA PHE A 114 -9.64 -30.39 -37.48
C PHE A 114 -10.61 -31.08 -36.50
N LEU A 115 -11.92 -30.92 -36.71
CA LEU A 115 -12.95 -31.61 -35.91
C LEU A 115 -12.89 -33.12 -36.06
N SER A 116 -12.62 -33.62 -37.27
CA SER A 116 -12.49 -35.05 -37.56
C SER A 116 -11.25 -35.64 -36.89
N ASP A 117 -10.11 -34.97 -37.03
CA ASP A 117 -8.83 -35.36 -36.43
C ASP A 117 -8.94 -35.38 -34.89
N SER A 118 -9.62 -34.39 -34.30
CA SER A 118 -9.88 -34.33 -32.85
C SER A 118 -10.76 -35.47 -32.36
N ARG A 119 -11.80 -35.83 -33.13
CA ARG A 119 -12.71 -36.94 -32.80
C ARG A 119 -12.01 -38.30 -32.89
N ALA A 120 -11.15 -38.48 -33.88
CA ALA A 120 -10.34 -39.70 -34.03
C ALA A 120 -9.40 -39.89 -32.83
N LEU A 121 -8.67 -38.83 -32.46
CA LEU A 121 -7.75 -38.85 -31.32
C LEU A 121 -8.48 -39.15 -29.99
N ALA A 122 -9.65 -38.56 -29.77
CA ALA A 122 -10.46 -38.85 -28.58
C ALA A 122 -10.91 -40.32 -28.51
N SER A 123 -11.28 -40.91 -29.65
CA SER A 123 -11.68 -42.33 -29.72
C SER A 123 -10.50 -43.27 -29.39
N GLU A 124 -9.30 -42.91 -29.81
CA GLU A 124 -8.08 -43.68 -29.54
C GLU A 124 -7.67 -43.63 -28.06
N ILE A 125 -7.87 -42.49 -27.40
CA ILE A 125 -7.61 -42.35 -25.95
C ILE A 125 -8.61 -43.21 -25.15
N CYS A 126 -9.88 -43.22 -25.55
CA CYS A 126 -10.91 -43.98 -24.84
C CYS A 126 -10.74 -45.49 -24.99
N SER A 127 -10.28 -45.98 -26.15
CA SER A 127 -10.03 -47.40 -26.39
C SER A 127 -8.80 -47.94 -25.65
N LYS A 128 -7.81 -47.08 -25.38
CA LYS A 128 -6.56 -47.43 -24.67
C LYS A 128 -6.66 -47.32 -23.15
N LYS A 129 -7.79 -46.87 -22.59
CA LYS A 129 -7.93 -46.66 -21.15
C LYS A 129 -8.03 -47.99 -20.41
N ALA A 130 -7.04 -48.32 -19.57
CA ALA A 130 -7.06 -49.49 -18.71
C ALA A 130 -8.27 -49.45 -17.76
N LYS A 131 -8.94 -50.59 -17.59
CA LYS A 131 -10.08 -50.73 -16.66
C LYS A 131 -9.55 -50.61 -15.23
N PHE A 132 -10.12 -49.71 -14.46
CA PHE A 132 -9.78 -49.48 -13.05
C PHE A 132 -9.95 -50.78 -12.25
N LEU A 133 -8.84 -51.33 -11.75
CA LEU A 133 -8.84 -52.52 -10.91
C LEU A 133 -9.05 -52.05 -9.46
N LYS A 134 -10.21 -52.39 -8.87
CA LYS A 134 -10.46 -52.09 -7.45
C LYS A 134 -9.51 -52.96 -6.61
N PRO A 135 -8.90 -52.42 -5.55
CA PRO A 135 -8.08 -53.23 -4.63
C PRO A 135 -8.93 -54.33 -4.00
N SER A 136 -8.37 -55.53 -3.86
CA SER A 136 -9.02 -56.61 -3.12
C SER A 136 -9.08 -56.24 -1.65
N GLU A 137 -10.26 -56.35 -1.06
CA GLU A 137 -10.40 -56.32 0.40
C GLU A 137 -10.05 -57.71 0.93
N ASP A 138 -8.74 -57.96 1.11
CA ASP A 138 -8.26 -59.11 1.84
C ASP A 138 -8.11 -58.73 3.32
N VAL A 139 -9.11 -59.22 4.09
CA VAL A 139 -9.16 -59.64 5.52
C VAL A 139 -8.15 -59.06 6.50
#